data_AF-A0A1W1EHV9-F1
#
_entry.id   AF-A0A1W1EHV9-F1
#
_cell.length_a   1.000
_cell.length_b   1.000
_cell.length_c   1.000
_cell.angle_alpha   90.00
_cell.angle_beta   90.00
_cell.angle_gamma   90.00
#
_symmetry.space_group_name_H-M   'P 1'
#
loop_
_entity.id
_entity.type
_entity.pdbx_description
1 polymer ?
#
loop_
_entity_poly.entity_id
_entity_poly.type
_entity_poly.pdbx_seq_one_letter_code
_entity_poly.pdbx_strand_id
1 'polypeptide(L)'
;MKDFYINIKNLNSSMEQKVSHEDMKDFYINIKNLNSSMEQKLSHEDMQDFYLNIKNLNESIVQKVSYEDIDSLNNLINSKASSKDFELYMKSVGYAKDYMKLSQENIQTLINEVKKRLPPKKLLNKKELISIVEEEKYKFDSFYIEFEDKFRGSREDIKKRVEVYLPYIEKLSTIKDNIEILDVGCGRGEWLELLKENGYNKIKGIDINRIMVSKSQELGLDVKEYDVIEYLKSLESNSLSVITGFHIIEHLPFEILMKMFEESYRVLKKGGLVIFETPNPENLVVGAYTFYTDITHRNPIPFATSEFLIQYSGFTSTEIKRVNYSNIVEPLENKHLNHHLRTGEDYSIIGYKG
;
A
#
# COMPACT_ATOMS: atom_id res chain seq x y z
N MET A 1 -12.30 18.19 -26.58
CA MET A 1 -11.31 17.08 -26.54
C MET A 1 -10.82 16.64 -27.92
N LYS A 2 -11.67 16.52 -28.97
CA LYS A 2 -11.20 16.22 -30.33
C LYS A 2 -10.36 17.34 -30.98
N ASP A 3 -10.69 18.61 -30.73
CA ASP A 3 -9.91 19.75 -31.25
C ASP A 3 -8.56 19.97 -30.54
N PHE A 4 -8.40 19.39 -29.35
CA PHE A 4 -7.15 19.43 -28.59
C PHE A 4 -6.13 18.41 -29.16
N TYR A 5 -6.61 17.22 -29.53
CA TYR A 5 -5.79 16.17 -30.13
C TYR A 5 -5.34 16.52 -31.56
N ILE A 6 -6.18 17.23 -32.33
CA ILE A 6 -5.84 17.70 -33.69
C ILE A 6 -4.77 18.81 -33.64
N ASN A 7 -4.83 19.69 -32.64
CA ASN A 7 -3.85 20.77 -32.49
C ASN A 7 -2.47 20.30 -31.99
N ILE A 8 -2.40 19.29 -31.12
CA ILE A 8 -1.12 18.67 -30.72
C ILE A 8 -0.47 17.96 -31.90
N LYS A 9 -1.26 17.30 -32.76
CA LYS A 9 -0.75 16.65 -33.98
C LYS A 9 -0.20 17.65 -35.00
N ASN A 10 -0.84 18.82 -35.12
CA ASN A 10 -0.38 19.92 -35.98
C ASN A 10 0.86 20.66 -35.41
N LEU A 11 0.99 20.75 -34.08
CA LEU A 11 2.18 21.30 -33.42
C LEU A 11 3.38 20.36 -33.54
N ASN A 12 3.16 19.05 -33.35
CA ASN A 12 4.20 18.04 -33.58
C ASN A 12 4.64 18.01 -35.05
N SER A 13 3.71 18.10 -36.01
CA SER A 13 4.08 18.18 -37.43
C SER A 13 4.84 19.47 -37.77
N SER A 14 4.54 20.59 -37.08
CA SER A 14 5.27 21.85 -37.25
C SER A 14 6.67 21.83 -36.62
N MET A 15 6.90 21.00 -35.60
CA MET A 15 8.21 20.79 -34.98
C MET A 15 9.04 19.77 -35.76
N GLU A 16 8.42 18.68 -36.24
CA GLU A 16 9.06 17.67 -37.09
C GLU A 16 9.45 18.23 -38.47
N GLN A 17 8.75 19.24 -38.99
CA GLN A 17 9.12 19.91 -40.25
C GLN A 17 10.25 20.93 -40.11
N LYS A 18 10.59 21.38 -38.89
CA LYS A 18 11.61 22.43 -38.66
C LYS A 18 13.00 21.90 -38.26
N VAL A 19 13.13 20.60 -38.01
CA VAL A 19 14.41 19.95 -37.70
C VAL A 19 14.58 18.82 -38.70
N SER A 20 15.59 18.91 -39.56
CA SER A 20 15.77 17.92 -40.61
C SER A 20 16.04 16.54 -39.98
N HIS A 21 15.44 15.49 -40.54
CA HIS A 21 15.58 14.11 -40.04
C HIS A 21 17.02 13.57 -40.11
N GLU A 22 17.94 14.25 -40.81
CA GLU A 22 19.38 13.94 -40.81
C GLU A 22 20.06 14.40 -39.51
N ASP A 23 19.72 15.57 -38.98
CA ASP A 23 20.39 16.16 -37.82
C ASP A 23 20.19 15.33 -36.54
N MET A 24 19.02 14.69 -36.37
CA MET A 24 18.75 13.80 -35.23
C MET A 24 19.44 12.43 -35.35
N LYS A 25 19.69 11.93 -36.56
CA LYS A 25 20.45 10.69 -36.77
C LYS A 25 21.93 10.91 -36.47
N ASP A 26 22.49 12.02 -36.91
CA ASP A 26 23.88 12.39 -36.63
C ASP A 26 24.09 12.68 -35.15
N PHE A 27 23.11 13.29 -34.47
CA PHE A 27 23.10 13.45 -33.02
C PHE A 27 23.15 12.10 -32.28
N TYR A 28 22.34 11.12 -32.69
CA TYR A 28 22.29 9.81 -32.05
C TYR A 28 23.54 8.95 -32.31
N ILE A 29 24.11 9.06 -33.52
CA ILE A 29 25.38 8.39 -33.88
C ILE A 29 26.55 9.01 -33.11
N ASN A 30 26.58 10.33 -32.96
CA ASN A 30 27.62 11.02 -32.19
C ASN A 30 27.58 10.67 -30.70
N ILE A 31 26.39 10.62 -30.07
CA ILE A 31 26.24 10.19 -28.68
C ILE A 31 26.71 8.74 -28.48
N LYS A 32 26.40 7.86 -29.44
CA LYS A 32 26.80 6.44 -29.38
C LYS A 32 28.31 6.26 -29.54
N ASN A 33 28.93 7.01 -30.45
CA ASN A 33 30.38 7.02 -30.65
C ASN A 33 31.10 7.65 -29.44
N LEU A 34 30.54 8.69 -28.81
CA LEU A 34 31.05 9.28 -27.57
C LEU A 34 31.05 8.30 -26.40
N ASN A 35 29.98 7.51 -26.24
CA ASN A 35 29.90 6.51 -25.18
C ASN A 35 30.95 5.40 -25.36
N SER A 36 31.24 4.98 -26.60
CA SER A 36 32.30 4.00 -26.87
C SER A 36 33.72 4.56 -26.64
N SER A 37 33.95 5.86 -26.87
CA SER A 37 35.24 6.49 -26.59
C SER A 37 35.48 6.71 -25.09
N MET A 38 34.44 6.88 -24.28
CA MET A 38 34.55 7.00 -22.83
C MET A 38 34.98 5.69 -22.14
N GLU A 39 34.75 4.52 -22.75
CA GLU A 39 35.17 3.22 -22.20
C GLU A 39 36.67 2.93 -22.40
N GLN A 40 37.38 3.71 -23.24
CA GLN A 40 38.83 3.58 -23.42
C GLN A 40 39.57 4.78 -22.83
N LYS A 41 40.09 4.58 -21.61
CA LYS A 41 41.11 5.37 -20.88
C LYS A 41 41.46 6.75 -21.49
N LEU A 42 40.78 7.81 -21.04
CA LEU A 42 41.07 9.18 -21.48
C LEU A 42 42.15 9.87 -20.64
N SER A 43 43.04 10.56 -21.34
CA SER A 43 44.14 11.36 -20.80
C SER A 43 43.65 12.79 -20.46
N HIS A 44 44.45 13.58 -19.73
CA HIS A 44 44.06 14.92 -19.28
C HIS A 44 43.90 15.96 -20.41
N GLU A 45 44.51 15.75 -21.59
CA GLU A 45 44.38 16.64 -22.75
C GLU A 45 42.99 16.54 -23.40
N ASP A 46 42.41 15.33 -23.44
CA ASP A 46 41.11 15.08 -24.06
C ASP A 46 39.93 15.75 -23.31
N MET A 47 40.10 15.97 -22.00
CA MET A 47 39.12 16.68 -21.16
C MET A 47 39.13 18.20 -21.41
N GLN A 48 40.26 18.81 -21.75
CA GLN A 48 40.32 20.26 -21.99
C GLN A 48 39.67 20.65 -23.31
N ASP A 49 39.87 19.86 -24.36
CA ASP A 49 39.18 20.05 -25.65
C ASP A 49 37.67 19.81 -25.53
N PHE A 50 37.26 18.88 -24.67
CA PHE A 50 35.84 18.67 -24.37
C PHE A 50 35.18 19.89 -23.72
N TYR A 51 35.83 20.51 -22.73
CA TYR A 51 35.32 21.72 -22.08
C TYR A 51 35.25 22.93 -23.02
N LEU A 52 36.24 23.09 -23.90
CA LEU A 52 36.26 24.19 -24.87
C LEU A 52 35.13 24.05 -25.91
N ASN A 53 34.85 22.82 -26.35
CA ASN A 53 33.76 22.54 -27.29
C ASN A 53 32.37 22.75 -26.67
N ILE A 54 32.16 22.33 -25.41
CA ILE A 54 30.92 22.60 -24.67
C ILE A 54 30.68 24.12 -24.55
N LYS A 55 31.74 24.88 -24.25
CA LYS A 55 31.63 26.34 -24.09
C LYS A 55 31.26 27.05 -25.41
N ASN A 56 31.92 26.70 -26.52
CA ASN A 56 31.63 27.26 -27.84
C ASN A 56 30.22 26.88 -28.34
N LEU A 57 29.76 25.66 -28.02
CA LEU A 57 28.41 25.21 -28.33
C LEU A 57 27.37 26.02 -27.55
N ASN A 58 27.63 26.27 -26.27
CA ASN A 58 26.75 27.06 -25.41
C ASN A 58 26.67 28.52 -25.88
N GLU A 59 27.80 29.13 -26.26
CA GLU A 59 27.84 30.48 -26.83
C GLU A 59 27.11 30.57 -28.18
N SER A 60 27.17 29.54 -29.03
CA SER A 60 26.41 29.46 -30.28
C SER A 60 24.90 29.26 -30.08
N ILE A 61 24.50 28.56 -29.01
CA ILE A 61 23.08 28.39 -28.64
C ILE A 61 22.52 29.72 -28.12
N VAL A 62 23.27 30.42 -27.26
CA VAL A 62 22.88 31.73 -26.71
C VAL A 62 22.78 32.80 -27.79
N GLN A 63 23.62 32.76 -28.83
CA GLN A 63 23.50 33.69 -29.96
C GLN A 63 22.33 33.40 -30.91
N LYS A 64 21.81 32.16 -30.94
CA LYS A 64 20.71 31.74 -31.83
C LYS A 64 19.32 31.87 -31.19
N VAL A 65 19.23 32.10 -29.89
CA VAL A 65 17.97 32.34 -29.17
C VAL A 65 17.92 33.83 -28.83
N SER A 66 17.06 34.60 -29.50
CA SER A 66 16.95 36.03 -29.20
C SER A 66 16.29 36.25 -27.84
N TYR A 67 16.72 37.26 -27.09
CA TYR A 67 16.13 37.62 -25.79
C TYR A 67 14.62 37.93 -25.88
N GLU A 68 14.14 38.38 -27.05
CA GLU A 68 12.71 38.63 -27.32
C GLU A 68 11.89 37.34 -27.34
N ASP A 69 12.47 36.22 -27.77
CA ASP A 69 11.80 34.92 -27.80
C ASP A 69 11.61 34.34 -26.39
N ILE A 70 12.54 34.61 -25.47
CA ILE A 70 12.48 34.14 -24.08
C ILE A 70 11.41 34.90 -23.29
N ASP A 71 11.32 36.22 -23.46
CA ASP A 71 10.27 37.02 -22.81
C ASP A 71 8.89 36.74 -23.39
N SER A 72 8.80 36.45 -24.69
CA SER A 72 7.55 36.00 -25.31
C SER A 72 7.14 34.62 -24.80
N LEU A 73 8.08 33.69 -24.62
CA LEU A 73 7.82 32.36 -24.03
C LEU A 73 7.43 32.45 -22.56
N ASN A 74 8.10 33.30 -21.77
CA ASN A 74 7.78 33.53 -20.36
C ASN A 74 6.40 34.16 -20.19
N ASN A 75 6.02 35.09 -21.06
CA ASN A 75 4.67 35.66 -21.09
C ASN A 75 3.61 34.61 -21.55
N LEU A 76 3.98 33.69 -22.45
CA LEU A 76 3.11 32.59 -22.86
C LEU A 76 2.92 31.53 -21.76
N ILE A 77 3.96 31.25 -20.98
CA ILE A 77 3.95 30.32 -19.84
C ILE A 77 3.15 30.92 -18.68
N ASN A 78 3.39 32.19 -18.35
CA ASN A 78 2.66 32.91 -17.31
C ASN A 78 1.17 33.13 -17.64
N SER A 79 0.79 33.10 -18.92
CA SER A 79 -0.61 33.20 -19.36
C SER A 79 -1.31 31.84 -19.51
N LYS A 80 -0.58 30.70 -19.49
CA LYS A 80 -1.17 29.36 -19.74
C LYS A 80 -0.96 28.33 -18.64
N ALA A 81 -0.14 28.57 -17.62
CA ALA A 81 -0.04 27.70 -16.45
C ALA A 81 -0.66 28.41 -15.24
N SER A 82 -1.75 27.88 -14.69
CA SER A 82 -2.19 28.36 -13.39
C SER A 82 -1.09 27.98 -12.38
N SER A 83 -0.66 28.92 -11.53
CA SER A 83 0.33 28.68 -10.46
C SER A 83 0.02 27.41 -9.64
N LYS A 84 -1.28 27.07 -9.56
CA LYS A 84 -1.85 25.90 -8.91
C LYS A 84 -1.46 24.57 -9.58
N ASP A 85 -1.38 24.51 -10.91
CA ASP A 85 -1.02 23.28 -11.65
C ASP A 85 0.48 22.97 -11.51
N PHE A 86 1.30 24.02 -11.47
CA PHE A 86 2.74 23.87 -11.20
C PHE A 86 3.00 23.50 -9.73
N GLU A 87 2.24 24.06 -8.80
CA GLU A 87 2.26 23.67 -7.39
C GLU A 87 1.85 22.19 -7.21
N LEU A 88 0.79 21.74 -7.90
CA LEU A 88 0.37 20.34 -7.96
C LEU A 88 1.45 19.42 -8.54
N TYR A 89 2.14 19.85 -9.60
CA TYR A 89 3.26 19.11 -10.18
C TYR A 89 4.43 19.00 -9.20
N MET A 90 4.84 20.10 -8.57
CA MET A 90 5.90 20.09 -7.55
C MET A 90 5.52 19.25 -6.34
N LYS A 91 4.23 19.24 -5.95
CA LYS A 91 3.70 18.35 -4.91
C LYS A 91 3.82 16.88 -5.33
N SER A 92 3.50 16.55 -6.57
CA SER A 92 3.64 15.19 -7.11
C SER A 92 5.09 14.70 -7.18
N VAL A 93 6.02 15.59 -7.52
CA VAL A 93 7.47 15.32 -7.50
C VAL A 93 7.97 15.16 -6.05
N GLY A 94 7.47 15.97 -5.12
CA GLY A 94 7.72 15.82 -3.69
C GLY A 94 7.25 14.47 -3.16
N TYR A 95 5.99 14.09 -3.45
CA TYR A 95 5.44 12.78 -3.10
C TYR A 95 6.26 11.64 -3.69
N ALA A 96 6.70 11.75 -4.95
CA ALA A 96 7.56 10.74 -5.57
C ALA A 96 8.92 10.63 -4.89
N LYS A 97 9.53 11.75 -4.49
CA LYS A 97 10.82 11.78 -3.78
C LYS A 97 10.73 11.18 -2.38
N ASP A 98 9.70 11.54 -1.62
CA ASP A 98 9.46 11.00 -0.28
C ASP A 98 9.14 9.51 -0.35
N TYR A 99 8.35 9.09 -1.35
CA TYR A 99 8.09 7.68 -1.65
C TYR A 99 9.38 6.90 -1.95
N MET A 100 10.27 7.44 -2.79
CA MET A 100 11.55 6.79 -3.11
C MET A 100 12.46 6.68 -1.88
N LYS A 101 12.46 7.67 -0.99
CA LYS A 101 13.24 7.64 0.25
C LYS A 101 12.71 6.59 1.22
N LEU A 102 11.40 6.56 1.43
CA LEU A 102 10.74 5.56 2.28
C LEU A 102 10.96 4.13 1.74
N SER A 103 10.89 3.97 0.42
CA SER A 103 11.17 2.69 -0.25
C SER A 103 12.60 2.22 -0.02
N GLN A 104 13.58 3.12 -0.14
CA GLN A 104 14.98 2.83 0.17
C GLN A 104 15.19 2.42 1.64
N GLU A 105 14.53 3.09 2.58
CA GLU A 105 14.58 2.75 4.01
C GLU A 105 13.98 1.36 4.28
N ASN A 106 12.81 1.05 3.71
CA ASN A 106 12.16 -0.26 3.85
C ASN A 106 12.99 -1.40 3.25
N ILE A 107 13.57 -1.19 2.05
CA ILE A 107 14.48 -2.14 1.41
C ILE A 107 15.74 -2.34 2.28
N GLN A 108 16.27 -1.28 2.88
CA GLN A 108 17.44 -1.37 3.75
C GLN A 108 17.13 -2.18 5.03
N THR A 109 15.95 -2.01 5.62
CA THR A 109 15.47 -2.83 6.74
C THR A 109 15.36 -4.29 6.33
N LEU A 110 14.77 -4.59 5.18
CA LEU A 110 14.69 -5.95 4.63
C LEU A 110 16.08 -6.57 4.44
N ILE A 111 17.01 -5.82 3.84
CA ILE A 111 18.41 -6.26 3.66
C ILE A 111 19.07 -6.52 5.01
N ASN A 112 18.83 -5.70 6.01
CA ASN A 112 19.40 -5.88 7.35
C ASN A 112 18.84 -7.12 8.05
N GLU A 113 17.54 -7.39 7.90
CA GLU A 113 16.91 -8.62 8.42
C GLU A 113 17.43 -9.88 7.73
N VAL A 114 17.58 -9.85 6.40
CA VAL A 114 18.20 -10.91 5.61
C VAL A 114 19.67 -11.13 6.01
N LYS A 115 20.46 -10.06 6.14
CA LYS A 115 21.89 -10.13 6.53
C LYS A 115 22.09 -10.68 7.95
N LYS A 116 21.16 -10.47 8.88
CA LYS A 116 21.21 -11.06 10.23
C LYS A 116 21.09 -12.59 10.20
N ARG A 117 20.48 -13.15 9.16
CA ARG A 117 20.12 -14.57 9.06
C ARG A 117 20.99 -15.37 8.07
N LEU A 118 21.62 -14.71 7.09
CA LEU A 118 22.50 -15.38 6.12
C LEU A 118 23.93 -15.60 6.65
N PRO A 119 24.49 -16.83 6.56
CA PRO A 119 25.88 -17.08 6.91
C PRO A 119 26.86 -16.43 5.90
N PRO A 120 28.06 -16.01 6.32
CA PRO A 120 29.04 -15.41 5.41
C PRO A 120 29.61 -16.46 4.46
N LYS A 121 29.30 -16.29 3.15
CA LYS A 121 29.94 -16.91 1.96
C LYS A 121 30.51 -18.33 2.15
N LYS A 122 29.68 -19.37 1.92
CA LYS A 122 30.12 -20.73 1.50
C LYS A 122 28.98 -21.49 0.79
N LEU A 123 29.34 -22.55 0.05
CA LEU A 123 28.43 -23.32 -0.82
C LEU A 123 27.16 -23.78 -0.08
N LEU A 124 26.00 -23.50 -0.70
CA LEU A 124 24.66 -23.68 -0.15
C LEU A 124 24.29 -25.17 0.03
N ASN A 125 24.03 -25.59 1.27
CA ASN A 125 23.50 -26.89 1.65
C ASN A 125 21.96 -26.91 1.64
N LYS A 126 21.34 -28.09 1.83
CA LYS A 126 19.87 -28.27 1.80
C LYS A 126 19.11 -27.35 2.76
N LYS A 127 19.71 -26.98 3.90
CA LYS A 127 19.12 -26.07 4.89
C LYS A 127 19.15 -24.62 4.40
N GLU A 128 20.18 -24.25 3.63
CA GLU A 128 20.32 -22.93 3.03
C GLU A 128 19.49 -22.78 1.73
N LEU A 129 19.22 -23.87 1.03
CA LEU A 129 18.19 -23.90 -0.03
C LEU A 129 16.79 -23.70 0.53
N ILE A 130 16.48 -24.31 1.67
CA ILE A 130 15.22 -24.08 2.39
C ILE A 130 15.12 -22.61 2.82
N SER A 131 16.19 -22.00 3.34
CA SER A 131 16.16 -20.58 3.71
C SER A 131 15.99 -19.65 2.51
N ILE A 132 16.53 -19.97 1.33
CA ILE A 132 16.31 -19.19 0.10
C ILE A 132 14.84 -19.30 -0.36
N VAL A 133 14.26 -20.50 -0.33
CA VAL A 133 12.84 -20.71 -0.68
C VAL A 133 11.92 -20.05 0.34
N GLU A 134 12.29 -20.04 1.62
CA GLU A 134 11.60 -19.27 2.65
C GLU A 134 11.74 -17.76 2.38
N GLU A 135 12.92 -17.25 2.01
CA GLU A 135 13.13 -15.84 1.67
C GLU A 135 12.33 -15.38 0.43
N GLU A 136 12.09 -16.24 -0.56
CA GLU A 136 11.21 -15.92 -1.69
C GLU A 136 9.77 -15.62 -1.24
N LYS A 137 9.28 -16.25 -0.17
CA LYS A 137 7.94 -15.97 0.37
C LYS A 137 7.79 -14.52 0.83
N TYR A 138 8.88 -13.89 1.27
CA TYR A 138 8.91 -12.54 1.83
C TYR A 138 9.36 -11.48 0.81
N LYS A 139 9.52 -11.84 -0.46
CA LYS A 139 10.03 -10.96 -1.53
C LYS A 139 9.20 -9.69 -1.69
N PHE A 140 7.91 -9.74 -1.38
CA PHE A 140 6.98 -8.64 -1.59
C PHE A 140 6.59 -7.90 -0.31
N ASP A 141 7.15 -8.25 0.84
CA ASP A 141 6.79 -7.63 2.13
C ASP A 141 6.98 -6.12 2.13
N SER A 142 8.10 -5.63 1.57
CA SER A 142 8.40 -4.20 1.46
C SER A 142 7.48 -3.49 0.48
N PHE A 143 7.16 -4.15 -0.65
CA PHE A 143 6.23 -3.62 -1.63
C PHE A 143 4.84 -3.47 -1.03
N TYR A 144 4.39 -4.46 -0.24
CA TYR A 144 3.07 -4.46 0.36
C TYR A 144 2.90 -3.35 1.42
N ILE A 145 3.95 -3.07 2.20
CA ILE A 145 3.94 -1.91 3.11
C ILE A 145 3.74 -0.61 2.37
N GLU A 146 4.53 -0.37 1.32
CA GLU A 146 4.43 0.85 0.52
C GLU A 146 3.06 0.98 -0.16
N PHE A 147 2.51 -0.16 -0.59
CA PHE A 147 1.18 -0.24 -1.14
C PHE A 147 0.12 0.15 -0.10
N GLU A 148 0.16 -0.42 1.11
CA GLU A 148 -0.76 -0.03 2.20
C GLU A 148 -0.59 1.44 2.60
N ASP A 149 0.62 1.95 2.71
CA ASP A 149 0.86 3.36 3.05
C ASP A 149 0.26 4.31 2.01
N LYS A 150 0.29 3.90 0.73
CA LYS A 150 -0.26 4.70 -0.38
C LYS A 150 -1.78 4.61 -0.48
N PHE A 151 -2.36 3.41 -0.35
CA PHE A 151 -3.76 3.17 -0.68
C PHE A 151 -4.68 3.08 0.54
N ARG A 152 -4.17 2.63 1.69
CA ARG A 152 -4.97 2.48 2.91
C ARG A 152 -5.14 3.81 3.64
N GLY A 153 -4.07 4.60 3.71
CA GLY A 153 -4.02 5.92 4.34
C GLY A 153 -3.03 5.99 5.50
N SER A 154 -2.95 7.16 6.14
CA SER A 154 -2.06 7.41 7.27
C SER A 154 -2.43 6.56 8.49
N ARG A 155 -1.47 6.31 9.39
CA ARG A 155 -1.72 5.55 10.62
C ARG A 155 -2.77 6.23 11.48
N GLU A 156 -2.76 7.56 11.56
CA GLU A 156 -3.74 8.35 12.31
C GLU A 156 -5.16 8.18 11.73
N ASP A 157 -5.30 8.14 10.41
CA ASP A 157 -6.60 7.92 9.76
C ASP A 157 -7.10 6.50 10.02
N ILE A 158 -6.24 5.49 9.92
CA ILE A 158 -6.62 4.10 10.22
C ILE A 158 -7.00 3.93 11.68
N LYS A 159 -6.22 4.50 12.60
CA LYS A 159 -6.52 4.47 14.03
C LYS A 159 -7.92 5.04 14.34
N LYS A 160 -8.26 6.18 13.74
CA LYS A 160 -9.62 6.78 13.86
C LYS A 160 -10.72 5.89 13.28
N ARG A 161 -10.48 5.23 12.14
CA ARG A 161 -11.48 4.33 11.53
C ARG A 161 -11.83 3.16 12.44
N VAL A 162 -10.83 2.57 13.10
CA VAL A 162 -11.02 1.39 13.97
C VAL A 162 -11.54 1.74 15.38
N GLU A 163 -11.58 3.02 15.78
CA GLU A 163 -12.19 3.46 17.05
C GLU A 163 -13.64 3.00 17.21
N VAL A 164 -14.36 2.85 16.10
CA VAL A 164 -15.75 2.40 16.07
C VAL A 164 -15.96 1.00 16.68
N TYR A 165 -14.89 0.22 16.87
CA TYR A 165 -14.92 -1.12 17.46
C TYR A 165 -14.71 -1.16 18.98
N LEU A 166 -14.18 -0.09 19.58
CA LEU A 166 -13.98 -0.03 21.04
C LEU A 166 -15.27 -0.33 21.83
N PRO A 167 -16.46 0.21 21.46
CA PRO A 167 -17.69 -0.06 22.20
C PRO A 167 -18.12 -1.53 22.19
N TYR A 168 -17.67 -2.35 21.24
CA TYR A 168 -17.97 -3.80 21.22
C TYR A 168 -17.16 -4.54 22.28
N ILE A 169 -15.91 -4.15 22.48
CA ILE A 169 -15.02 -4.74 23.48
C ILE A 169 -15.42 -4.29 24.88
N GLU A 170 -15.74 -3.01 25.06
CA GLU A 170 -16.14 -2.44 26.35
C GLU A 170 -17.38 -3.11 26.95
N LYS A 171 -18.27 -3.62 26.10
CA LYS A 171 -19.48 -4.35 26.53
C LYS A 171 -19.18 -5.73 27.12
N LEU A 172 -18.01 -6.32 26.87
CA LEU A 172 -17.68 -7.67 27.35
C LEU A 172 -17.40 -7.72 28.84
N SER A 173 -16.71 -6.71 29.37
CA SER A 173 -16.32 -6.65 30.78
C SER A 173 -15.91 -5.22 31.14
N THR A 174 -16.29 -4.77 32.34
CA THR A 174 -15.82 -3.51 32.91
C THR A 174 -14.37 -3.56 33.36
N ILE A 175 -13.82 -4.76 33.56
CA ILE A 175 -12.42 -5.00 33.94
C ILE A 175 -11.63 -5.35 32.68
N LYS A 176 -10.83 -4.40 32.18
CA LYS A 176 -10.04 -4.54 30.93
C LYS A 176 -9.00 -5.66 31.01
N ASP A 177 -8.43 -5.91 32.18
CA ASP A 177 -7.43 -6.98 32.39
C ASP A 177 -7.99 -8.41 32.23
N ASN A 178 -9.32 -8.55 32.22
CA ASN A 178 -9.99 -9.84 31.95
C ASN A 178 -10.21 -10.08 30.44
N ILE A 179 -9.90 -9.10 29.59
CA ILE A 179 -10.16 -9.17 28.15
C ILE A 179 -8.84 -9.51 27.46
N GLU A 180 -8.75 -10.75 26.96
CA GLU A 180 -7.63 -11.24 26.16
C GLU A 180 -7.95 -11.07 24.68
N ILE A 181 -7.18 -10.25 23.98
CA ILE A 181 -7.43 -9.84 22.60
C ILE A 181 -6.31 -10.34 21.69
N LEU A 182 -6.68 -10.99 20.60
CA LEU A 182 -5.79 -11.34 19.50
C LEU A 182 -6.22 -10.60 18.24
N ASP A 183 -5.30 -9.88 17.61
CA ASP A 183 -5.48 -9.33 16.27
C ASP A 183 -4.74 -10.18 15.25
N VAL A 184 -5.47 -10.75 14.29
CA VAL A 184 -4.92 -11.61 13.23
C VAL A 184 -4.74 -10.82 11.94
N GLY A 185 -3.53 -10.84 11.39
CA GLY A 185 -3.16 -9.92 10.30
C GLY A 185 -3.07 -8.48 10.80
N CYS A 186 -2.32 -8.26 11.89
CA CYS A 186 -2.33 -6.97 12.57
C CYS A 186 -1.62 -5.83 11.79
N GLY A 187 -0.90 -6.14 10.72
CA GLY A 187 -0.24 -5.17 9.85
C GLY A 187 0.64 -4.19 10.63
N ARG A 188 0.38 -2.89 10.45
CA ARG A 188 1.12 -1.79 11.09
C ARG A 188 0.71 -1.53 12.56
N GLY A 189 -0.16 -2.38 13.13
CA GLY A 189 -0.47 -2.42 14.55
C GLY A 189 -1.33 -1.27 15.07
N GLU A 190 -2.00 -0.49 14.21
CA GLU A 190 -2.82 0.66 14.63
C GLU A 190 -3.92 0.28 15.62
N TRP A 191 -4.55 -0.87 15.42
CA TRP A 191 -5.58 -1.37 16.33
C TRP A 191 -5.01 -1.74 17.70
N LEU A 192 -3.88 -2.44 17.72
CA LEU A 192 -3.19 -2.81 18.97
C LEU A 192 -2.71 -1.56 19.73
N GLU A 193 -2.18 -0.57 19.01
CA GLU A 193 -1.80 0.72 19.57
C GLU A 193 -3.00 1.41 20.22
N LEU A 194 -4.14 1.48 19.51
CA LEU A 194 -5.37 2.06 20.05
C LEU A 194 -5.87 1.34 21.30
N LEU A 195 -5.86 0.01 21.31
CA LEU A 195 -6.26 -0.78 22.49
C LEU A 195 -5.34 -0.50 23.67
N LYS A 196 -4.02 -0.42 23.44
CA LYS A 196 -3.04 -0.09 24.48
C LYS A 196 -3.29 1.30 25.06
N GLU A 197 -3.53 2.29 24.20
CA GLU A 197 -3.89 3.66 24.60
C GLU A 197 -5.20 3.71 25.42
N ASN A 198 -6.12 2.79 25.12
CA ASN A 198 -7.36 2.61 25.86
C ASN A 198 -7.20 1.68 27.08
N GLY A 199 -5.99 1.34 27.52
CA GLY A 199 -5.73 0.62 28.77
C GLY A 199 -6.01 -0.88 28.74
N TYR A 200 -6.06 -1.50 27.56
CA TYR A 200 -6.05 -2.95 27.43
C TYR A 200 -4.61 -3.49 27.50
N ASN A 201 -4.34 -4.36 28.47
CA ASN A 201 -2.98 -4.85 28.74
C ASN A 201 -2.70 -6.24 28.16
N LYS A 202 -3.74 -7.04 27.87
CA LYS A 202 -3.62 -8.41 27.34
C LYS A 202 -3.96 -8.46 25.85
N ILE A 203 -3.19 -7.71 25.07
CA ILE A 203 -3.37 -7.58 23.63
C ILE A 203 -2.19 -8.19 22.90
N LYS A 204 -2.44 -8.87 21.78
CA LYS A 204 -1.40 -9.46 20.95
C LYS A 204 -1.77 -9.40 19.47
N GLY A 205 -0.78 -9.17 18.63
CA GLY A 205 -0.90 -9.27 17.17
C GLY A 205 -0.14 -10.45 16.58
N ILE A 206 -0.65 -10.98 15.48
CA ILE A 206 0.14 -11.84 14.58
C ILE A 206 0.04 -11.35 13.15
N ASP A 207 1.13 -11.46 12.40
CA ASP A 207 1.17 -11.17 10.97
C ASP A 207 2.19 -12.09 10.29
N ILE A 208 2.05 -12.34 9.00
CA ILE A 208 3.04 -13.10 8.21
C ILE A 208 4.14 -12.20 7.64
N ASN A 209 3.88 -10.90 7.49
CA ASN A 209 4.82 -9.93 6.96
C ASN A 209 5.80 -9.52 8.07
N ARG A 210 7.05 -9.98 7.93
CA ARG A 210 8.08 -9.77 8.96
C ARG A 210 8.41 -8.30 9.19
N ILE A 211 8.31 -7.47 8.16
CA ILE A 211 8.62 -6.04 8.27
C ILE A 211 7.52 -5.33 9.05
N MET A 212 6.25 -5.70 8.84
CA MET A 212 5.12 -5.19 9.63
C MET A 212 5.25 -5.54 11.12
N VAL A 213 5.62 -6.79 11.40
CA VAL A 213 5.91 -7.27 12.76
C VAL A 213 7.05 -6.46 13.39
N SER A 214 8.16 -6.31 12.67
CA SER A 214 9.35 -5.57 13.10
C SER A 214 9.00 -4.11 13.46
N LYS A 215 8.31 -3.40 12.57
CA LYS A 215 7.84 -2.02 12.80
C LYS A 215 6.87 -1.91 13.99
N SER A 216 5.95 -2.86 14.14
CA SER A 216 5.02 -2.87 15.27
C SER A 216 5.73 -3.14 16.60
N GLN A 217 6.76 -4.00 16.61
CA GLN A 217 7.60 -4.26 17.78
C GLN A 217 8.43 -3.04 18.18
N GLU A 218 8.93 -2.24 17.22
CA GLU A 218 9.62 -0.97 17.50
C GLU A 218 8.74 0.05 18.24
N LEU A 219 7.41 -0.05 18.07
CA LEU A 219 6.41 0.73 18.81
C LEU A 219 6.07 0.14 20.19
N GLY A 220 6.72 -0.95 20.58
CA GLY A 220 6.50 -1.64 21.85
C GLY A 220 5.17 -2.39 21.92
N LEU A 221 4.68 -2.90 20.78
CA LEU A 221 3.51 -3.78 20.69
C LEU A 221 3.94 -5.26 20.80
N ASP A 222 3.13 -6.10 21.45
CA ASP A 222 3.34 -7.56 21.48
C ASP A 222 2.82 -8.18 20.16
N VAL A 223 3.69 -8.23 19.16
CA VAL A 223 3.39 -8.76 17.82
C VAL A 223 4.37 -9.88 17.47
N LYS A 224 3.89 -10.91 16.77
CA LYS A 224 4.72 -12.04 16.33
C LYS A 224 4.52 -12.38 14.85
N GLU A 225 5.61 -12.76 14.19
CA GLU A 225 5.56 -13.37 12.86
C GLU A 225 5.00 -14.80 13.00
N TYR A 226 3.79 -15.04 12.52
CA TYR A 226 3.13 -16.35 12.65
C TYR A 226 1.98 -16.53 11.65
N ASP A 227 1.82 -17.76 11.16
CA ASP A 227 0.63 -18.14 10.40
C ASP A 227 -0.62 -18.14 11.29
N VAL A 228 -1.73 -17.57 10.80
CA VAL A 228 -2.97 -17.43 11.58
C VAL A 228 -3.55 -18.75 12.04
N ILE A 229 -3.54 -19.79 11.19
CA ILE A 229 -4.12 -21.09 11.51
C ILE A 229 -3.22 -21.84 12.48
N GLU A 230 -1.92 -21.84 12.24
CA GLU A 230 -0.96 -22.49 13.15
C GLU A 230 -1.01 -21.83 14.54
N TYR A 231 -1.08 -20.51 14.60
CA TYR A 231 -1.17 -19.78 15.87
C TYR A 231 -2.47 -20.13 16.61
N LEU A 232 -3.64 -20.03 15.96
CA LEU A 232 -4.92 -20.35 16.61
C LEU A 232 -4.97 -21.81 17.09
N LYS A 233 -4.45 -22.76 16.31
CA LYS A 233 -4.36 -24.18 16.72
C LYS A 233 -3.47 -24.41 17.94
N SER A 234 -2.45 -23.58 18.13
CA SER A 234 -1.55 -23.67 19.30
C SER A 234 -2.21 -23.19 20.59
N LEU A 235 -3.31 -22.44 20.51
CA LEU A 235 -4.02 -21.90 21.66
C LEU A 235 -5.01 -22.90 22.26
N GLU A 236 -5.12 -22.86 23.59
CA GLU A 236 -6.14 -23.60 24.31
C GLU A 236 -7.56 -23.13 23.97
N SER A 237 -8.53 -24.03 24.10
CA SER A 237 -9.94 -23.71 23.89
C SER A 237 -10.44 -22.78 25.00
N ASN A 238 -11.31 -21.83 24.67
CA ASN A 238 -11.82 -20.83 25.62
C ASN A 238 -10.72 -20.00 26.33
N SER A 239 -9.67 -19.63 25.61
CA SER A 239 -8.55 -18.83 26.10
C SER A 239 -8.65 -17.35 25.72
N LEU A 240 -9.33 -16.97 24.64
CA LEU A 240 -9.42 -15.57 24.18
C LEU A 240 -10.79 -14.96 24.48
N SER A 241 -10.83 -13.65 24.72
CA SER A 241 -12.09 -12.90 24.87
C SER A 241 -12.52 -12.27 23.53
N VAL A 242 -11.56 -11.82 22.73
CA VAL A 242 -11.79 -11.15 21.44
C VAL A 242 -10.79 -11.63 20.40
N ILE A 243 -11.25 -11.83 19.17
CA ILE A 243 -10.38 -11.94 17.99
C ILE A 243 -10.79 -10.87 16.99
N THR A 244 -9.84 -10.07 16.53
CA THR A 244 -10.07 -9.09 15.46
C THR A 244 -9.23 -9.44 14.23
N GLY A 245 -9.68 -9.02 13.06
CA GLY A 245 -8.88 -9.04 11.84
C GLY A 245 -9.43 -8.03 10.84
N PHE A 246 -8.65 -7.01 10.54
CA PHE A 246 -9.06 -5.93 9.64
C PHE A 246 -8.36 -6.09 8.30
N HIS A 247 -9.13 -6.26 7.23
CA HIS A 247 -8.62 -6.50 5.88
C HIS A 247 -7.77 -7.77 5.75
N ILE A 248 -8.26 -8.89 6.29
CA ILE A 248 -7.59 -10.19 6.20
C ILE A 248 -8.40 -11.22 5.41
N ILE A 249 -9.72 -11.28 5.61
CA ILE A 249 -10.55 -12.39 5.11
C ILE A 249 -10.65 -12.44 3.59
N GLU A 250 -10.50 -11.30 2.92
CA GLU A 250 -10.48 -11.16 1.45
C GLU A 250 -9.21 -11.72 0.79
N HIS A 251 -8.14 -11.91 1.56
CA HIS A 251 -6.89 -12.51 1.10
C HIS A 251 -6.84 -14.03 1.32
N LEU A 252 -7.74 -14.59 2.13
CA LEU A 252 -7.70 -16.00 2.51
C LEU A 252 -8.38 -16.92 1.49
N PRO A 253 -7.74 -18.04 1.10
CA PRO A 253 -8.45 -19.13 0.42
C PRO A 253 -9.62 -19.63 1.26
N PHE A 254 -10.68 -20.13 0.62
CA PHE A 254 -11.92 -20.53 1.29
C PHE A 254 -11.69 -21.54 2.42
N GLU A 255 -10.84 -22.55 2.19
CA GLU A 255 -10.52 -23.59 3.17
C GLU A 255 -9.81 -23.00 4.41
N ILE A 256 -8.95 -22.00 4.20
CA ILE A 256 -8.24 -21.30 5.27
C ILE A 256 -9.21 -20.37 6.03
N LEU A 257 -10.08 -19.65 5.32
CA LEU A 257 -11.11 -18.82 5.92
C LEU A 257 -12.04 -19.63 6.84
N MET A 258 -12.56 -20.77 6.35
CA MET A 258 -13.39 -21.66 7.16
C MET A 258 -12.63 -22.19 8.36
N LYS A 259 -11.36 -22.58 8.19
CA LYS A 259 -10.55 -23.07 9.29
C LYS A 259 -10.27 -21.98 10.33
N MET A 260 -10.05 -20.75 9.90
CA MET A 260 -9.88 -19.61 10.78
C MET A 260 -11.14 -19.41 11.63
N PHE A 261 -12.33 -19.41 11.04
CA PHE A 261 -13.58 -19.26 11.78
C PHE A 261 -13.83 -20.38 12.80
N GLU A 262 -13.56 -21.64 12.43
CA GLU A 262 -13.66 -22.78 13.36
C GLU A 262 -12.71 -22.64 14.56
N GLU A 263 -11.44 -22.34 14.30
CA GLU A 263 -10.44 -22.22 15.37
C GLU A 263 -10.70 -20.97 16.22
N SER A 264 -11.13 -19.86 15.62
CA SER A 264 -11.58 -18.67 16.33
C SER A 264 -12.73 -18.99 17.27
N TYR A 265 -13.75 -19.73 16.82
CA TYR A 265 -14.85 -20.18 17.69
C TYR A 265 -14.34 -21.04 18.84
N ARG A 266 -13.45 -22.01 18.57
CA ARG A 266 -12.90 -22.91 19.58
C ARG A 266 -12.14 -22.15 20.69
N VAL A 267 -11.25 -21.24 20.31
CA VAL A 267 -10.38 -20.54 21.27
C VAL A 267 -11.10 -19.42 22.01
N LEU A 268 -12.19 -18.86 21.48
CA LEU A 268 -12.96 -17.85 22.19
C LEU A 268 -13.63 -18.41 23.45
N LYS A 269 -13.67 -17.63 24.52
CA LYS A 269 -14.46 -17.87 25.72
C LYS A 269 -15.95 -17.73 25.40
N LYS A 270 -16.79 -18.36 26.22
CA LYS A 270 -18.23 -18.09 26.22
C LYS A 270 -18.48 -16.59 26.43
N GLY A 271 -19.34 -16.00 25.60
CA GLY A 271 -19.60 -14.55 25.57
C GLY A 271 -18.53 -13.72 24.86
N GLY A 272 -17.44 -14.34 24.38
CA GLY A 272 -16.44 -13.67 23.55
C GLY A 272 -16.96 -13.41 22.13
N LEU A 273 -16.21 -12.61 21.38
CA LEU A 273 -16.60 -12.21 20.03
C LEU A 273 -15.45 -12.20 19.03
N VAL A 274 -15.80 -12.28 17.75
CA VAL A 274 -14.92 -11.95 16.62
C VAL A 274 -15.38 -10.68 15.94
N ILE A 275 -14.44 -9.91 15.37
CA ILE A 275 -14.72 -8.78 14.47
C ILE A 275 -13.83 -8.93 13.25
N PHE A 276 -14.41 -9.11 12.08
CA PHE A 276 -13.67 -9.10 10.82
C PHE A 276 -14.19 -8.00 9.89
N GLU A 277 -13.34 -7.03 9.59
CA GLU A 277 -13.62 -5.96 8.62
C GLU A 277 -13.06 -6.35 7.25
N THR A 278 -13.81 -6.09 6.19
CA THR A 278 -13.39 -6.34 4.81
C THR A 278 -14.10 -5.36 3.86
N PRO A 279 -13.55 -5.10 2.66
CA PRO A 279 -14.19 -4.26 1.66
C PRO A 279 -15.60 -4.73 1.32
N ASN A 280 -16.52 -3.78 1.23
CA ASN A 280 -17.94 -4.05 1.03
C ASN A 280 -18.33 -4.07 -0.46
N PRO A 281 -18.60 -5.24 -1.06
CA PRO A 281 -19.04 -5.31 -2.45
C PRO A 281 -20.45 -4.79 -2.70
N GLU A 282 -21.24 -4.50 -1.65
CA GLU A 282 -22.52 -3.79 -1.81
C GLU A 282 -22.30 -2.35 -2.30
N ASN A 283 -21.14 -1.75 -1.98
CA ASN A 283 -20.71 -0.49 -2.55
C ASN A 283 -20.22 -0.73 -3.99
N LEU A 284 -20.89 -0.12 -4.97
CA LEU A 284 -20.59 -0.34 -6.39
C LEU A 284 -19.17 0.09 -6.79
N VAL A 285 -18.64 1.17 -6.20
CA VAL A 285 -17.28 1.63 -6.49
C VAL A 285 -16.26 0.62 -5.95
N VAL A 286 -16.53 0.07 -4.76
CA VAL A 286 -15.69 -0.95 -4.16
C VAL A 286 -15.74 -2.24 -4.96
N GLY A 287 -16.93 -2.81 -5.13
CA GLY A 287 -17.13 -4.09 -5.80
C GLY A 287 -16.72 -4.11 -7.28
N ALA A 288 -16.77 -2.97 -7.98
CA ALA A 288 -16.39 -2.90 -9.40
C ALA A 288 -14.97 -2.41 -9.64
N TYR A 289 -14.33 -1.72 -8.69
CA TYR A 289 -13.05 -1.05 -8.92
C TYR A 289 -12.09 -1.11 -7.74
N THR A 290 -12.37 -0.45 -6.60
CA THR A 290 -11.31 -0.26 -5.59
C THR A 290 -10.90 -1.57 -4.92
N PHE A 291 -11.78 -2.57 -4.84
CA PHE A 291 -11.44 -3.93 -4.40
C PHE A 291 -10.30 -4.53 -5.23
N TYR A 292 -10.28 -4.31 -6.54
CA TYR A 292 -9.26 -4.88 -7.44
C TYR A 292 -7.98 -4.05 -7.53
N THR A 293 -7.88 -2.95 -6.76
CA THR A 293 -6.64 -2.16 -6.66
C THR A 293 -5.55 -2.98 -5.97
N ASP A 294 -5.93 -3.76 -4.96
CA ASP A 294 -5.06 -4.77 -4.36
C ASP A 294 -5.13 -6.05 -5.19
N ILE A 295 -4.03 -6.36 -5.87
CA ILE A 295 -3.91 -7.54 -6.74
C ILE A 295 -3.86 -8.86 -5.97
N THR A 296 -3.70 -8.82 -4.64
CA THR A 296 -3.64 -9.99 -3.77
C THR A 296 -5.01 -10.40 -3.25
N HIS A 297 -6.01 -9.51 -3.34
CA HIS A 297 -7.40 -9.86 -3.04
C HIS A 297 -7.89 -11.01 -3.93
N ARG A 298 -8.66 -11.92 -3.34
CA ARG A 298 -9.16 -13.10 -4.06
C ARG A 298 -10.51 -12.84 -4.70
N ASN A 299 -11.54 -12.68 -3.88
CA ASN A 299 -12.90 -12.43 -4.32
C ASN A 299 -13.58 -11.48 -3.34
N PRO A 300 -14.43 -10.56 -3.81
CA PRO A 300 -15.27 -9.79 -2.91
C PRO A 300 -16.19 -10.73 -2.13
N ILE A 301 -16.35 -10.48 -0.83
CA ILE A 301 -17.18 -11.31 0.05
C ILE A 301 -18.47 -10.53 0.37
N PRO A 302 -19.63 -10.93 -0.14
CA PRO A 302 -20.89 -10.32 0.27
C PRO A 302 -21.16 -10.53 1.77
N PHE A 303 -21.69 -9.52 2.46
CA PHE A 303 -21.95 -9.61 3.90
C PHE A 303 -22.82 -10.82 4.29
N ALA A 304 -23.81 -11.18 3.45
CA ALA A 304 -24.66 -12.35 3.67
C ALA A 304 -23.88 -13.66 3.61
N THR A 305 -22.85 -13.73 2.76
CA THR A 305 -21.94 -14.87 2.69
C THR A 305 -21.10 -14.95 3.96
N SER A 306 -20.45 -13.86 4.39
CA SER A 306 -19.66 -13.87 5.62
C SER A 306 -20.49 -14.21 6.86
N GLU A 307 -21.73 -13.73 6.93
CA GLU A 307 -22.66 -14.05 8.01
C GLU A 307 -23.02 -15.54 8.01
N PHE A 308 -23.34 -16.11 6.83
CA PHE A 308 -23.62 -17.54 6.73
C PHE A 308 -22.43 -18.40 7.16
N LEU A 309 -21.22 -18.06 6.70
CA LEU A 309 -20.01 -18.84 7.00
C LEU A 309 -19.67 -18.81 8.50
N ILE A 310 -19.79 -17.65 9.15
CA ILE A 310 -19.48 -17.53 10.57
C ILE A 310 -20.55 -18.24 11.43
N GLN A 311 -21.82 -18.17 11.03
CA GLN A 311 -22.89 -18.94 11.67
C GLN A 311 -22.67 -20.45 11.52
N TYR A 312 -22.26 -20.90 10.34
CA TYR A 312 -21.90 -22.29 10.08
C TYR A 312 -20.77 -22.78 10.99
N SER A 313 -19.80 -21.91 11.31
CA SER A 313 -18.72 -22.19 12.26
C SER A 313 -19.12 -22.15 13.74
N GLY A 314 -20.38 -21.86 14.06
CA GLY A 314 -20.95 -21.96 15.41
C GLY A 314 -21.34 -20.65 16.09
N PHE A 315 -21.10 -19.50 15.46
CA PHE A 315 -21.48 -18.20 16.01
C PHE A 315 -22.98 -17.95 15.83
N THR A 316 -23.78 -18.18 16.87
CA THR A 316 -25.25 -18.16 16.79
C THR A 316 -25.87 -16.75 16.75
N SER A 317 -25.11 -15.72 17.15
CA SER A 317 -25.53 -14.33 17.12
C SER A 317 -24.52 -13.53 16.30
N THR A 318 -25.00 -12.81 15.29
CA THR A 318 -24.19 -12.03 14.35
C THR A 318 -24.71 -10.60 14.19
N GLU A 319 -23.81 -9.67 13.89
CA GLU A 319 -24.13 -8.29 13.53
C GLU A 319 -23.30 -7.89 12.30
N ILE A 320 -23.94 -7.20 11.34
CA ILE A 320 -23.25 -6.58 10.20
C ILE A 320 -23.18 -5.07 10.43
N LYS A 321 -21.96 -4.53 10.44
CA LYS A 321 -21.70 -3.10 10.59
C LYS A 321 -21.01 -2.54 9.36
N ARG A 322 -21.69 -1.68 8.61
CA ARG A 322 -21.07 -0.93 7.50
C ARG A 322 -20.33 0.29 8.06
N VAL A 323 -19.10 0.51 7.60
CA VAL A 323 -18.18 1.55 8.08
C VAL A 323 -17.48 2.25 6.91
N ASN A 324 -16.63 3.25 7.21
CA ASN A 324 -15.83 3.97 6.21
C ASN A 324 -16.69 4.57 5.09
N TYR A 325 -17.71 5.35 5.46
CA TYR A 325 -18.61 5.99 4.51
C TYR A 325 -17.91 7.11 3.75
N SER A 326 -17.93 7.02 2.43
CA SER A 326 -17.44 8.07 1.55
C SER A 326 -18.50 9.13 1.28
N ASN A 327 -18.07 10.39 1.33
CA ASN A 327 -18.89 11.55 0.98
C ASN A 327 -18.62 12.05 -0.44
N ILE A 328 -17.92 11.27 -1.27
CA ILE A 328 -17.43 11.71 -2.58
C ILE A 328 -18.58 11.95 -3.58
N VAL A 329 -19.69 11.21 -3.47
CA VAL A 329 -20.82 11.31 -4.41
C VAL A 329 -21.94 12.12 -3.78
N GLU A 330 -22.32 13.26 -4.37
CA GLU A 330 -23.51 14.01 -3.91
C GLU A 330 -24.76 13.12 -3.92
N PRO A 331 -25.71 13.32 -2.98
CA PRO A 331 -26.93 12.52 -2.94
C PRO A 331 -27.67 12.54 -4.28
N LEU A 332 -27.92 11.34 -4.83
CA LEU A 332 -28.67 11.18 -6.07
C LEU A 332 -30.17 11.07 -5.79
N GLU A 333 -31.01 11.55 -6.70
CA GLU A 333 -32.47 11.42 -6.59
C GLU A 333 -32.93 9.95 -6.56
N ASN A 334 -32.23 9.07 -7.28
CA ASN A 334 -32.53 7.65 -7.30
C ASN A 334 -32.03 6.98 -6.01
N LYS A 335 -32.97 6.70 -5.10
CA LYS A 335 -32.68 6.09 -3.79
C LYS A 335 -31.91 4.77 -3.87
N HIS A 336 -32.18 3.93 -4.88
CA HIS A 336 -31.52 2.64 -5.03
C HIS A 336 -30.05 2.81 -5.44
N LEU A 337 -29.77 3.63 -6.46
CA LEU A 337 -28.39 3.94 -6.84
C LEU A 337 -27.67 4.66 -5.70
N ASN A 338 -28.35 5.57 -5.01
CA ASN A 338 -27.79 6.33 -3.90
C ASN A 338 -27.36 5.42 -2.75
N HIS A 339 -28.15 4.38 -2.41
CA HIS A 339 -27.76 3.36 -1.43
C HIS A 339 -26.46 2.67 -1.82
N HIS A 340 -26.38 2.14 -3.05
CA HIS A 340 -25.22 1.37 -3.50
C HIS A 340 -23.97 2.20 -3.79
N LEU A 341 -24.08 3.51 -3.97
CA LEU A 341 -22.93 4.41 -4.15
C LEU A 341 -22.44 5.05 -2.84
N ARG A 342 -23.29 5.07 -1.80
CA ARG A 342 -23.00 5.76 -0.53
C ARG A 342 -23.07 4.85 0.70
N THR A 343 -23.36 3.56 0.54
CA THR A 343 -23.15 2.57 1.61
C THR A 343 -21.67 2.52 2.00
N GLY A 344 -21.38 2.03 3.20
CA GLY A 344 -20.01 1.97 3.71
C GLY A 344 -19.07 1.26 2.72
N GLU A 345 -17.87 1.79 2.55
CA GLU A 345 -16.87 1.18 1.65
C GLU A 345 -16.36 -0.14 2.22
N ASP A 346 -16.44 -0.31 3.54
CA ASP A 346 -16.15 -1.55 4.23
C ASP A 346 -17.35 -2.00 5.06
N TYR A 347 -17.38 -3.28 5.40
CA TYR A 347 -18.28 -3.81 6.41
C TYR A 347 -17.52 -4.73 7.36
N SER A 348 -18.02 -4.80 8.58
CA SER A 348 -17.58 -5.75 9.60
C SER A 348 -18.66 -6.76 9.88
N ILE A 349 -18.26 -8.03 9.93
CA ILE A 349 -19.04 -9.11 10.54
C ILE A 349 -18.57 -9.28 11.99
N ILE A 350 -19.51 -9.13 12.92
CA ILE A 350 -19.30 -9.39 14.34
C ILE A 350 -20.02 -10.69 14.68
N GLY A 351 -19.28 -11.69 15.19
CA GLY A 351 -19.84 -12.97 15.62
C GLY A 351 -19.66 -13.16 17.12
N TYR A 352 -20.71 -13.56 17.83
CA TYR A 352 -20.67 -13.81 19.27
C TYR A 352 -20.72 -15.30 19.59
N LYS A 353 -19.87 -15.75 20.51
CA LYS A 353 -19.89 -17.12 21.03
C LYS A 353 -20.91 -17.23 22.17
N GLY A 354 -21.94 -18.06 21.95
CA GLY A 354 -23.06 -18.26 22.87
C GLY A 354 -22.75 -18.98 24.18
#